data_AF-A0A183DXG1-F1
#
_entry.id   AF-A0A183DXG1-F1
#
_cell.length_a   1.000
_cell.length_b   1.000
_cell.length_c   1.000
_cell.angle_alpha   90.00
_cell.angle_beta   90.00
_cell.angle_gamma   90.00
#
_symmetry.space_group_name_H-M   'P 1'
#
loop_
_entity.id
_entity.type
_entity.pdbx_description
1 polymer ?
#
loop_
_entity_poly.entity_id
_entity_poly.type
_entity_poly.pdbx_seq_one_letter_code
_entity_poly.pdbx_strand_id
1 'polypeptide(L)'
;MELPNFETCDVCGEKLSAFKMDAVDPPTFLLPCLHAFCAACIARCEKASENVSTMICVICRAEFARLQALVVPRFDALSYK
;
A
#
# COMPACT_ATOMS: atom_id res chain seq x y z
N MET A 1 11.16 -9.29 18.10
CA MET A 1 10.43 -9.46 16.83
C MET A 1 9.72 -8.14 16.60
N GLU A 2 10.28 -7.29 15.74
CA GLU A 2 9.70 -5.98 15.44
C GLU A 2 8.51 -6.20 14.49
N LEU A 3 7.37 -5.60 14.81
CA LEU A 3 6.22 -5.63 13.91
C LEU A 3 6.59 -4.87 12.63
N PRO A 4 6.14 -5.34 11.45
CA PRO A 4 6.37 -4.61 10.20
C PRO A 4 5.79 -3.20 10.33
N ASN A 5 6.64 -2.20 10.14
CA ASN A 5 6.23 -0.81 10.22
C ASN A 5 5.71 -0.34 8.86
N PHE A 6 4.39 -0.16 8.74
CA PHE A 6 3.73 0.34 7.53
C PHE A 6 3.59 1.88 7.50
N GLU A 7 4.34 2.59 8.35
CA GLU A 7 4.34 4.07 8.42
C GLU A 7 5.12 4.74 7.29
N THR A 8 5.86 3.99 6.47
CA THR A 8 6.65 4.54 5.36
C THR A 8 6.55 3.70 4.11
N CYS A 9 6.60 4.35 2.95
CA CYS A 9 6.64 3.69 1.66
C CYS A 9 7.95 2.92 1.53
N ASP A 10 7.89 1.63 1.26
CA ASP A 10 9.09 0.78 1.15
C ASP A 10 9.97 1.12 -0.07
N VAL A 11 9.48 1.97 -0.97
CA VAL A 11 10.21 2.41 -2.17
C VAL A 11 10.87 3.78 -2.00
N CYS A 12 10.13 4.78 -1.54
CA CYS A 12 10.62 6.16 -1.46
C CYS A 12 10.85 6.67 -0.04
N GLY A 13 10.47 5.90 0.99
CA GLY A 13 10.58 6.30 2.39
C GLY A 13 9.60 7.39 2.84
N GLU A 14 8.71 7.84 1.96
CA GLU A 14 7.69 8.84 2.30
C GLU A 14 6.76 8.30 3.39
N LYS A 15 6.39 9.15 4.35
CA LYS A 15 5.46 8.78 5.42
C LYS A 15 4.10 8.40 4.82
N LEU A 16 3.66 7.20 5.15
CA LEU A 16 2.34 6.70 4.86
C LEU A 16 1.40 7.10 6.00
N SER A 17 0.15 7.34 5.63
CA SER A 17 -0.94 7.68 6.55
C SER A 17 -1.65 6.45 7.09
N ALA A 18 -1.06 5.26 6.90
CA ALA A 18 -1.58 4.01 7.46
C ALA A 18 -1.90 4.27 8.94
N PHE A 19 -3.18 4.21 9.29
CA PHE A 19 -3.70 4.37 10.65
C PHE A 19 -3.77 5.80 11.22
N LYS A 20 -3.62 6.87 10.43
CA LYS A 20 -3.93 8.24 10.89
C LYS A 20 -5.40 8.61 10.63
N MET A 21 -6.00 9.32 11.61
CA MET A 21 -7.41 9.75 11.59
C MET A 21 -7.67 10.98 10.71
N ASP A 22 -6.63 11.59 10.11
CA ASP A 22 -6.79 12.85 9.39
C ASP A 22 -7.21 12.62 7.93
N ALA A 23 -8.36 13.21 7.56
CA ALA A 23 -9.09 12.94 6.32
C ALA A 23 -8.42 13.45 5.02
N VAL A 24 -7.18 13.94 5.06
CA VAL A 24 -6.52 14.62 3.93
C VAL A 24 -5.38 13.80 3.31
N ASP A 25 -4.86 12.78 3.98
CA ASP A 25 -3.64 12.11 3.55
C ASP A 25 -3.85 11.06 2.44
N PRO A 26 -2.93 10.92 1.46
CA PRO A 26 -3.06 9.95 0.38
C PRO A 26 -3.17 8.49 0.88
N PRO A 27 -3.87 7.60 0.16
CA PRO A 27 -4.07 6.20 0.58
C PRO A 27 -2.76 5.41 0.59
N THR A 28 -2.71 4.43 1.50
CA THR A 28 -1.64 3.43 1.60
C THR A 28 -2.07 2.13 0.93
N PHE A 29 -1.19 1.55 0.12
CA PHE A 29 -1.43 0.30 -0.60
C PHE A 29 -0.50 -0.78 -0.07
N LEU A 30 -1.06 -1.94 0.29
CA LEU A 30 -0.32 -3.12 0.76
C LEU A 30 -0.48 -4.25 -0.25
N LEU A 31 0.63 -4.77 -0.74
CA LEU A 31 0.64 -5.97 -1.59
C LEU A 31 0.64 -7.26 -0.75
N PRO A 32 0.25 -8.42 -1.33
CA PRO A 32 0.29 -9.70 -0.60
C PRO A 32 1.69 -10.11 -0.09
N CYS A 33 2.77 -9.55 -0.67
CA CYS A 33 4.13 -9.69 -0.15
C CYS A 33 4.43 -8.82 1.08
N LEU A 34 3.43 -8.14 1.64
CA LEU A 34 3.54 -7.23 2.79
C LEU A 34 4.42 -5.99 2.57
N HIS A 35 4.68 -5.61 1.32
CA HIS A 35 5.30 -4.33 1.01
C HIS A 35 4.24 -3.23 0.88
N ALA A 36 4.47 -2.09 1.51
CA ALA A 36 3.62 -0.92 1.56
C ALA A 36 4.10 0.18 0.60
N PHE A 37 3.15 0.78 -0.12
CA PHE A 37 3.40 1.76 -1.17
C PHE A 37 2.50 2.99 -1.02
N CYS A 38 3.05 4.16 -1.33
CA CYS A 38 2.24 5.35 -1.59
C CYS A 38 1.57 5.28 -2.97
N ALA A 39 0.58 6.16 -3.22
CA ALA A 39 -0.15 6.21 -4.48
C ALA A 39 0.73 6.36 -5.73
N ALA A 40 1.85 7.08 -5.64
CA ALA A 40 2.79 7.21 -6.77
C ALA A 40 3.59 5.91 -7.00
N CYS A 41 3.99 5.23 -5.93
CA CYS A 41 4.83 4.04 -6.03
C CYS A 41 4.01 2.79 -6.39
N ILE A 42 2.74 2.69 -5.99
CA ILE A 42 1.88 1.57 -6.41
C ILE A 42 1.65 1.59 -7.93
N ALA A 43 1.54 2.78 -8.54
CA ALA A 43 1.44 2.93 -10.00
C ALA A 43 2.67 2.39 -10.74
N ARG A 44 3.85 2.34 -10.08
CA ARG A 44 5.04 1.70 -10.64
C ARG A 44 4.90 0.17 -10.64
N CYS A 45 4.28 -0.39 -9.62
CA CYS A 45 3.98 -1.83 -9.55
C CYS A 45 2.96 -2.24 -10.62
N GLU A 46 1.96 -1.40 -10.88
CA GLU A 46 0.99 -1.60 -11.96
C GLU A 46 1.66 -1.55 -13.34
N LYS A 47 2.50 -0.52 -13.59
CA LYS A 47 3.24 -0.37 -14.86
C LYS A 47 4.31 -1.44 -15.09
N ALA A 48 4.74 -2.14 -14.04
CA ALA A 48 5.72 -3.21 -14.15
C ALA A 48 5.13 -4.48 -14.76
N SER A 49 3.80 -4.66 -14.72
CA SER A 49 3.12 -5.76 -15.41
C SER A 49 2.73 -5.36 -16.83
N GLU A 50 2.92 -6.28 -17.78
CA GLU A 50 2.36 -6.16 -19.14
C GLU A 50 0.86 -6.48 -19.17
N ASN A 51 0.35 -7.15 -18.12
CA ASN A 51 -1.06 -7.51 -17.98
C ASN A 51 -1.77 -6.55 -17.03
N VAL A 52 -2.79 -5.85 -17.54
CA VAL A 52 -3.58 -4.86 -16.78
C VAL A 52 -4.32 -5.44 -15.56
N SER A 53 -4.50 -6.76 -15.51
CA SER A 53 -5.17 -7.47 -14.40
C SER A 53 -4.19 -7.89 -13.30
N THR A 54 -2.88 -7.78 -13.53
CA THR A 54 -1.85 -8.12 -12.56
C THR A 54 -0.95 -6.92 -12.26
N MET A 55 -0.13 -7.07 -11.23
CA MET A 55 0.87 -6.09 -10.86
C MET A 55 2.09 -6.80 -10.30
N ILE A 56 3.27 -6.19 -10.47
CA ILE A 56 4.53 -6.75 -10.01
C ILE A 56 5.08 -5.86 -8.89
N CYS A 57 5.32 -6.45 -7.73
CA CYS A 57 6.02 -5.75 -6.65
C CYS A 57 7.43 -5.36 -7.13
N VAL A 58 7.72 -4.05 -7.17
CA VAL A 58 9.04 -3.58 -7.65
C VAL A 58 10.19 -3.90 -6.69
N ILE A 59 9.89 -4.33 -5.46
CA ILE A 59 10.88 -4.70 -4.43
C ILE A 59 11.24 -6.18 -4.54
N CYS A 60 10.27 -7.08 -4.39
CA CYS A 60 10.53 -8.53 -4.39
C CYS A 60 10.23 -9.25 -5.71
N ARG A 61 9.74 -8.53 -6.74
CA ARG A 61 9.40 -9.05 -8.07
C ARG A 61 8.28 -10.08 -8.12
N ALA A 62 7.59 -10.32 -7.00
CA ALA A 62 6.41 -11.17 -6.99
C ALA A 62 5.25 -10.52 -7.76
N GLU A 63 4.54 -11.33 -8.53
CA GLU A 63 3.37 -10.95 -9.31
C GLU A 63 2.08 -11.34 -8.57
N PHE A 64 1.11 -10.42 -8.57
CA PHE A 64 -0.18 -10.60 -7.90
C PHE A 64 -1.31 -10.12 -8.80
N ALA A 65 -2.53 -10.64 -8.59
CA ALA A 65 -3.69 -10.04 -9.23
C ALA A 65 -3.91 -8.64 -8.65
N ARG A 66 -4.22 -7.66 -9.50
CA ARG A 66 -4.38 -6.25 -9.08
C ARG A 66 -5.44 -6.08 -8.00
N LEU A 67 -6.50 -6.89 -8.05
CA LEU A 67 -7.58 -6.92 -7.05
C LEU A 67 -7.15 -7.40 -5.67
N GLN A 68 -5.95 -8.00 -5.54
CA GLN A 68 -5.39 -8.45 -4.27
C GLN A 68 -4.59 -7.37 -3.55
N ALA A 69 -4.37 -6.20 -4.17
CA ALA A 69 -3.80 -5.05 -3.47
C ALA A 69 -4.80 -4.52 -2.44
N LEU A 70 -4.39 -4.49 -1.18
CA LEU A 70 -5.21 -3.98 -0.09
C LEU A 70 -4.98 -2.48 0.03
N VAL A 71 -6.05 -1.70 -0.04
CA VAL A 71 -6.03 -0.31 0.40
C VAL A 71 -6.22 -0.33 1.90
N VAL A 72 -5.22 0.14 2.66
CA VAL A 72 -5.32 0.20 4.11
C VAL A 72 -6.34 1.29 4.45
N PRO A 73 -7.50 0.94 5.05
CA PRO A 73 -8.56 1.90 5.30
C PRO A 73 -8.10 2.92 6.34
N ARG A 74 -8.58 4.16 6.18
CA ARG A 74 -8.55 5.13 7.27
C ARG A 74 -9.51 4.64 8.33
N PHE A 75 -9.01 4.41 9.54
CA PHE A 75 -9.89 4.21 10.68
C PHE A 75 -10.38 5.60 11.13
N ASP A 76 -11.41 6.09 10.46
CA ASP A 76 -12.32 7.04 11.07
C ASP A 76 -12.84 6.28 12.30
N ALA A 77 -12.61 6.78 13.50
CA ALA A 77 -13.12 6.14 14.70
C ALA A 77 -14.64 5.95 14.53
N LEU A 78 -15.06 4.72 14.23
CA LEU A 78 -16.43 4.29 14.42
C LEU A 78 -16.69 4.54 15.89
N SER A 79 -17.32 5.69 16.15
CA SER A 79 -17.90 6.03 17.43
C SER A 79 -19.02 5.02 17.65
N TYR A 80 -18.66 3.84 18.13
CA TYR A 80 -19.61 2.93 18.76
C TYR A 80 -20.08 3.64 20.03
N LYS A 81 -21.18 4.38 19.91
CA LYS A 81 -22.04 4.76 21.03
C LYS A 81 -22.81 3.53 21.52
#